data_AF-A0A6G0VTI0-F1
#
_entry.id   AF-A0A6G0VTI0-F1
#
_cell.length_a   1.000
_cell.length_b   1.000
_cell.length_c   1.000
_cell.angle_alpha   90.00
_cell.angle_beta   90.00
_cell.angle_gamma   90.00
#
_symmetry.space_group_name_H-M   'P 1'
#
loop_
_entity.id
_entity.type
_entity.pdbx_description
1 polymer ?
#
loop_
_entity_poly.entity_id
_entity_poly.type
_entity_poly.pdbx_seq_one_letter_code
_entity_poly.pdbx_strand_id
1 'polypeptide(L)'
;GQTVNQYYYKEVLIKLRDRVRKKRPDLWKNGWVLHQDNAPAHSAFSIQRFLTEKKCLYFNIPRTHQTLLHVTSSYFQKLKVY
;
A
#
# COMPACT_ATOMS: atom_id res chain seq x y z
N GLY A 1 -18.52 10.97 -3.32
CA GLY A 1 -17.36 10.27 -2.76
C GLY A 1 -16.11 11.07 -3.05
N GLN A 2 -15.19 11.19 -2.10
CA GLN A 2 -13.94 11.92 -2.29
C GLN A 2 -12.95 11.03 -3.06
N THR A 3 -12.49 11.48 -4.22
CA THR A 3 -11.47 10.75 -4.99
C THR A 3 -10.16 10.75 -4.21
N VAL A 4 -9.67 9.57 -3.86
CA VAL A 4 -8.32 9.40 -3.32
C VAL A 4 -7.34 9.79 -4.42
N ASN A 5 -6.69 10.94 -4.27
CA ASN A 5 -5.63 11.38 -5.18
C ASN A 5 -4.26 10.85 -4.72
N GLN A 6 -3.26 10.91 -5.61
CA GLN A 6 -1.91 10.43 -5.32
C GLN A 6 -1.27 11.10 -4.10
N TYR A 7 -1.54 12.39 -3.85
CA TYR A 7 -0.94 13.11 -2.72
C TYR A 7 -1.46 12.58 -1.39
N TYR A 8 -2.78 12.41 -1.29
CA TYR A 8 -3.40 11.82 -0.12
C TYR A 8 -2.91 10.39 0.11
N TYR A 9 -2.81 9.58 -0.94
CA TYR A 9 -2.32 8.21 -0.82
C TYR A 9 -0.87 8.16 -0.34
N LYS A 10 0.00 9.06 -0.81
CA LYS A 10 1.38 9.16 -0.33
C LYS A 10 1.46 9.44 1.17
N GLU A 11 0.65 10.37 1.68
CA GLU A 11 0.59 10.68 3.11
C GLU A 11 0.13 9.49 3.95
N VAL A 12 -0.84 8.73 3.43
CA VAL A 12 -1.28 7.48 4.03
C VAL A 12 -0.14 6.45 4.09
N LEU A 13 0.63 6.29 3.02
CA LEU A 13 1.78 5.37 2.99
C LEU A 13 2.89 5.77 3.98
N ILE A 14 3.16 7.07 4.13
CA ILE A 14 4.13 7.57 5.12
C ILE A 14 3.70 7.16 6.53
N LYS A 15 2.45 7.45 6.90
CA LYS A 15 1.89 7.12 8.22
C LYS A 15 1.84 5.62 8.44
N LEU A 16 1.43 4.84 7.44
CA LEU A 16 1.39 3.39 7.51
C LEU A 16 2.79 2.82 7.80
N ARG A 17 3.81 3.27 7.05
CA ARG A 17 5.19 2.81 7.24
C ARG A 17 5.69 3.06 8.67
N ASP A 18 5.44 4.25 9.20
CA ASP A 18 5.83 4.59 10.57
C ASP A 18 5.12 3.74 11.62
N ARG A 19 3.83 3.47 11.42
CA ARG A 19 3.06 2.62 12.33
C ARG A 19 3.51 1.16 12.24
N VAL A 20 3.81 0.64 11.05
CA VAL A 20 4.37 -0.72 10.85
C VAL A 20 5.72 -0.84 11.55
N ARG A 21 6.63 0.12 11.35
CA ARG A 21 7.93 0.15 12.03
C ARG A 21 7.81 0.10 13.56
N LYS A 22 6.85 0.84 14.13
CA LYS A 22 6.63 0.90 15.59
C LYS A 22 5.93 -0.34 16.13
N LYS A 23 4.89 -0.84 15.45
CA LYS A 23 4.02 -1.93 15.94
C LYS A 23 4.50 -3.33 15.56
N ARG A 24 5.33 -3.45 14.53
CA ARG A 24 5.83 -4.71 13.95
C ARG A 24 7.32 -4.59 13.58
N PRO A 25 8.21 -4.33 14.56
CA PRO A 25 9.64 -4.22 14.31
C PRO A 25 10.26 -5.51 13.76
N ASP A 26 9.63 -6.66 14.02
CA ASP A 26 9.95 -7.97 13.45
C ASP A 26 9.77 -8.00 11.93
N LEU A 27 8.63 -7.53 11.41
CA LEU A 27 8.37 -7.41 9.97
C LEU A 27 9.25 -6.33 9.33
N TRP A 28 9.58 -5.28 10.08
CA TRP A 28 10.43 -4.19 9.59
C TRP A 28 11.86 -4.66 9.27
N LYS A 29 12.43 -5.55 10.08
CA LYS A 29 13.81 -6.04 9.93
C LYS A 29 14.03 -6.85 8.64
N ASN A 30 13.04 -7.63 8.24
CA ASN A 30 13.13 -8.51 7.07
C ASN A 30 12.65 -7.87 5.76
N GLY A 31 12.33 -6.57 5.81
CA GLY A 31 11.65 -5.86 4.73
C GLY A 31 10.14 -6.00 4.85
N TRP A 32 9.44 -4.90 4.55
CA TRP A 32 7.99 -4.88 4.53
C TRP A 32 7.50 -4.92 3.08
N VAL A 33 6.47 -5.74 2.84
CA VAL A 33 5.86 -5.91 1.51
C VAL A 33 4.47 -5.29 1.54
N LEU A 34 4.17 -4.43 0.56
CA LEU A 34 2.85 -3.82 0.40
C LEU A 34 2.09 -4.49 -0.75
N HIS A 35 0.94 -5.07 -0.42
CA HIS A 35 0.00 -5.58 -1.41
C HIS A 35 -1.06 -4.52 -1.69
N GLN A 36 -1.09 -3.99 -2.91
CA GLN A 36 -2.03 -2.95 -3.34
C GLN A 36 -2.70 -3.33 -4.66
N ASP A 37 -3.91 -2.81 -4.90
CA ASP A 37 -4.57 -2.92 -6.20
C ASP A 37 -4.02 -1.88 -7.20
N ASN A 38 -4.44 -1.97 -8.47
CA ASN A 38 -4.00 -1.08 -9.54
C ASN A 38 -4.87 0.19 -9.68
N ALA A 39 -5.36 0.74 -8.56
CA ALA A 39 -6.11 2.01 -8.61
C ALA A 39 -5.23 3.16 -9.15
N PRO A 40 -5.79 4.16 -9.86
CA PRO A 40 -4.99 5.21 -10.50
C PRO A 40 -4.04 5.97 -9.57
N ALA A 41 -4.43 6.18 -8.31
CA ALA A 41 -3.59 6.81 -7.31
C ALA A 41 -2.40 5.92 -6.90
N HIS A 42 -2.59 4.59 -6.88
CA HIS A 42 -1.57 3.62 -6.48
C HIS A 42 -0.55 3.37 -7.60
N SER A 43 -0.99 3.47 -8.85
CA SER A 43 -0.14 3.34 -10.05
C SER A 43 0.59 4.62 -10.45
N ALA A 44 0.39 5.73 -9.72
CA ALA A 44 1.02 7.00 -10.04
C ALA A 44 2.56 6.92 -9.89
N PHE A 45 3.29 7.54 -10.82
CA PHE A 45 4.76 7.51 -10.81
C PHE A 45 5.37 8.04 -9.51
N SER A 46 4.76 9.08 -8.93
CA SER A 46 5.19 9.67 -7.65
C SER A 46 5.13 8.66 -6.49
N ILE A 47 4.18 7.73 -6.54
CA ILE A 47 3.97 6.66 -5.56
C ILE A 47 4.95 5.53 -5.81
N GLN A 48 5.11 5.10 -7.06
CA GLN A 48 6.10 4.07 -7.41
C GLN A 48 7.51 4.51 -7.00
N ARG A 49 7.88 5.77 -7.30
CA ARG A 49 9.18 6.32 -6.89
C ARG A 49 9.35 6.31 -5.38
N PHE A 50 8.32 6.73 -4.63
CA PHE A 50 8.34 6.69 -3.17
C PHE A 50 8.53 5.26 -2.63
N LEU A 51 7.81 4.27 -3.17
CA LEU A 51 7.93 2.88 -2.72
C LEU A 51 9.34 2.33 -2.99
N THR A 52 9.90 2.60 -4.17
CA THR A 52 11.27 2.22 -4.54
C THR A 52 12.31 2.88 -3.63
N GLU A 53 12.23 4.19 -3.41
CA GLU A 53 13.13 4.93 -2.51
C GLU A 53 13.12 4.37 -1.08
N LYS A 54 11.97 3.85 -0.63
CA LYS A 54 11.80 3.28 0.71
C LYS A 54 12.04 1.77 0.78
N LYS A 55 12.56 1.17 -0.30
CA LYS A 55 12.82 -0.28 -0.43
C LYS A 55 11.61 -1.12 -0.04
N CYS A 56 10.40 -0.62 -0.35
CA CYS A 56 9.17 -1.36 -0.17
C CYS A 56 8.95 -2.21 -1.41
N LEU A 57 8.98 -3.54 -1.24
CA LEU A 57 8.57 -4.45 -2.29
C LEU A 57 7.05 -4.34 -2.43
N TYR A 58 6.57 -4.00 -3.63
CA TYR A 58 5.14 -4.01 -3.92
C TYR A 58 4.86 -5.01 -5.04
N PHE A 59 3.79 -5.79 -4.89
CA PHE A 59 3.32 -6.73 -5.89
C PHE A 59 2.12 -6.11 -6.61
N ASN A 60 2.27 -5.79 -7.90
CA ASN A 60 1.16 -5.29 -8.71
C ASN A 60 0.32 -6.48 -9.19
N ILE A 61 -0.95 -6.53 -8.79
CA ILE A 61 -1.88 -7.58 -9.24
C ILE A 61 -2.30 -7.27 -10.69
N PRO A 62 -2.12 -8.21 -11.64
CA PRO A 62 -2.58 -8.03 -13.01
C PRO A 62 -4.08 -7.72 -13.07
N ARG A 63 -4.45 -6.70 -13.85
CA ARG A 63 -5.83 -6.20 -14.01
C ARG A 63 -6.83 -7.30 -14.41
N THR A 64 -6.37 -8.35 -15.10
CA THR A 64 -7.17 -9.49 -15.54
C THR A 64 -7.68 -10.40 -14.41
N HIS A 65 -7.11 -10.29 -13.20
CA HIS A 65 -7.57 -11.04 -12.01
C HIS A 65 -8.49 -10.22 -11.08
N GLN A 66 -8.72 -8.92 -11.34
CA GLN A 66 -9.54 -8.08 -10.45
C GLN A 66 -11.03 -8.44 -10.48
N THR A 67 -11.55 -8.94 -11.60
CA THR A 67 -12.97 -9.31 -11.76
C THR A 67 -13.36 -10.60 -11.03
N LEU A 68 -12.40 -11.48 -10.72
CA LEU A 68 -12.65 -12.73 -9.99
C LEU A 68 -12.46 -12.59 -8.47
N LEU A 69 -11.97 -11.43 -8.02
CA LEU A 69 -11.73 -11.12 -6.61
C LEU A 69 -12.65 -9.96 -6.19
N HIS A 70 -13.97 -10.18 -6.24
CA HIS A 70 -14.83 -9.53 -5.25
C HIS A 70 -14.24 -9.90 -3.89
N VAL A 71 -13.79 -8.91 -3.09
CA VAL A 71 -12.88 -9.06 -1.94
C VAL A 71 -11.42 -9.11 -2.42
N THR A 72 -10.66 -8.02 -2.44
CA THR A 72 -10.03 -7.48 -1.22
C THR A 72 -9.66 -5.99 -1.37
N SER A 73 -10.52 -5.11 -0.89
CA SER A 73 -10.05 -3.93 -0.16
C SER A 73 -10.21 -4.25 1.33
N SER A 74 -9.36 -5.13 1.87
CA SER A 74 -9.43 -5.49 3.29
C SER A 74 -8.08 -5.66 3.99
N TYR A 75 -6.96 -5.43 3.30
CA TYR A 75 -5.67 -5.37 3.99
C TYR A 75 -5.54 -4.12 4.88
N PHE A 76 -6.29 -3.04 4.59
CA PHE A 76 -6.42 -1.90 5.50
C PHE A 76 -7.15 -2.25 6.80
N GLN A 77 -8.09 -3.20 6.78
CA GLN A 77 -8.84 -3.62 7.99
C GLN A 77 -8.05 -4.61 8.88
N LYS A 78 -7.17 -5.44 8.30
CA LYS A 78 -6.44 -6.48 9.07
C LYS A 78 -5.21 -5.98 9.80
N LEU A 79 -4.67 -4.83 9.41
CA LEU A 79 -3.73 -4.10 10.25
C LEU A 79 -4.58 -3.24 11.20
N LYS A 80 -4.79 -3.70 12.45
CA LYS A 80 -5.38 -2.92 13.56
C LYS A 80 -4.59 -1.63 13.81
N VAL A 81 -4.74 -0.70 12.90
CA VAL A 81 -4.02 0.54 12.80
C VAL A 81 -5.05 1.61 12.42
N TYR A 82 -6.18 1.55 13.14
CA TYR A 82 -7.39 2.39 13.09
C TYR A 82 -8.05 2.50 11.73
#